data_AF-A0A7C6ULB2-F1
#
_entry.id   AF-A0A7C6ULB2-F1
#
_cell.length_a   1.000
_cell.length_b   1.000
_cell.length_c   1.000
_cell.angle_alpha   90.00
_cell.angle_beta   90.00
_cell.angle_gamma   90.00
#
_symmetry.space_group_name_H-M   'P 1'
#
loop_
_entity.id
_entity.type
_entity.pdbx_description
1 polymer ?
#
loop_
_entity_poly.entity_id
_entity_poly.type
_entity_poly.pdbx_seq_one_letter_code
_entity_poly.pdbx_strand_id
1 'polypeptide(L)'
;MMINGDKIRKIRKNRNMSLKQLAAATGLSISYISEIERCKKQPSLETIQVISDALNVSKEGLLTQQPQSIEPGKKIMLLRQSKNISLTELAKNTGISTAYLCQIEKGKVLPSISTLKDIADTLDTSVRELMASPCNIGYKLKKLRCERNMTQSELAKKADVSTGLIGQIESGKIEPSIKTLEKIAGAFCISPCYFVSEDDEIVSLFLPMKPETRELFLHPNVRSVLELLIDCSESELNFILNFIQLYKESHHSVN
;
A
#
# COMPACT_ATOMS: atom_id res chain seq x y z
N MET A 1 12.12 6.43 9.21
CA MET A 1 10.68 6.43 9.53
C MET A 1 10.31 7.88 9.82
N MET A 2 9.41 8.48 9.04
CA MET A 2 9.01 9.88 9.24
C MET A 2 7.49 9.97 9.27
N ILE A 3 6.96 10.78 10.18
CA ILE A 3 5.54 11.11 10.16
C ILE A 3 5.29 12.18 9.13
N ASN A 4 4.25 11.95 8.32
CA ASN A 4 3.68 12.97 7.46
C ASN A 4 2.58 13.70 8.25
N GLY A 5 2.85 14.94 8.65
CA GLY A 5 1.91 15.79 9.37
C GLY A 5 0.59 16.02 8.61
N ASP A 6 0.63 16.04 7.28
CA ASP A 6 -0.59 16.15 6.45
C ASP A 6 -1.48 14.92 6.60
N LYS A 7 -0.90 13.74 6.86
CA LYS A 7 -1.67 12.51 7.08
C LYS A 7 -2.48 12.59 8.37
N ILE A 8 -1.86 13.06 9.45
CA ILE A 8 -2.54 13.31 10.73
C ILE A 8 -3.67 14.31 10.54
N ARG A 9 -3.41 15.41 9.82
CA ARG A 9 -4.41 16.44 9.53
C ARG A 9 -5.61 15.92 8.74
N LYS A 10 -5.36 15.09 7.71
CA LYS A 10 -6.42 14.46 6.91
C LYS A 10 -7.28 13.52 7.75
N ILE A 11 -6.66 12.61 8.51
CA ILE A 11 -7.38 11.66 9.38
C ILE A 11 -8.22 12.41 10.43
N ARG A 12 -7.64 13.44 11.06
CA ARG A 12 -8.35 14.27 12.04
C ARG A 12 -9.59 14.93 11.42
N LYS A 13 -9.45 15.54 10.24
CA LYS A 13 -10.57 16.16 9.53
C LYS A 13 -11.64 15.17 9.10
N ASN A 14 -11.24 14.00 8.59
CA ASN A 14 -12.19 12.95 8.19
C ASN A 14 -12.99 12.39 9.38
N ARG A 15 -12.50 12.60 10.60
CA ARG A 15 -13.19 12.25 11.85
C ARG A 15 -13.89 13.44 12.49
N ASN A 16 -14.04 14.54 11.76
CA ASN A 16 -14.67 15.78 12.22
C ASN A 16 -14.08 16.34 13.52
N MET A 17 -12.79 16.06 13.80
CA MET A 17 -12.11 16.55 14.99
C MET A 17 -11.42 17.90 14.74
N SER A 18 -11.63 18.85 15.64
CA SER A 18 -10.83 20.09 15.70
C SER A 18 -9.46 19.84 16.34
N LEU A 19 -8.51 20.77 16.14
CA LEU A 19 -7.21 20.72 16.83
C LEU A 19 -7.37 20.73 18.36
N LYS A 20 -8.38 21.46 18.87
CA LYS A 20 -8.69 21.53 20.31
C LYS A 20 -9.19 20.18 20.84
N GLN A 21 -10.05 19.50 20.11
CA GLN A 21 -10.56 18.18 20.49
C GLN A 21 -9.45 17.12 20.45
N LEU A 22 -8.56 17.15 19.45
CA LEU A 22 -7.42 16.24 19.42
C LEU A 22 -6.43 16.51 20.56
N ALA A 23 -6.17 17.78 20.88
CA ALA A 23 -5.36 18.18 22.03
C ALA A 23 -5.92 17.65 23.35
N ALA A 24 -7.22 17.82 23.57
CA ALA A 24 -7.90 17.30 24.76
C ALA A 24 -7.82 15.76 24.85
N ALA A 25 -8.02 15.06 23.73
CA ALA A 25 -7.99 13.60 23.70
C ALA A 25 -6.58 12.99 23.88
N THR A 26 -5.53 13.76 23.57
CA THR A 26 -4.12 13.30 23.64
C THR A 26 -3.38 13.82 24.87
N GLY A 27 -3.94 14.80 25.60
CA GLY A 27 -3.23 15.51 26.66
C GLY A 27 -2.09 16.41 26.15
N LEU A 28 -1.99 16.63 24.84
CA LEU A 28 -0.94 17.45 24.21
C LEU A 28 -1.42 18.89 24.01
N SER A 29 -0.48 19.83 23.91
CA SER A 29 -0.85 21.23 23.62
C SER A 29 -1.31 21.42 22.18
N ILE A 30 -2.29 22.30 21.97
CA ILE A 30 -2.82 22.64 20.63
C ILE A 30 -1.70 23.11 19.70
N SER A 31 -0.76 23.90 20.22
CA SER A 31 0.40 24.40 19.46
C SER A 31 1.30 23.26 19.00
N TYR A 32 1.57 22.29 19.89
CA TYR A 32 2.41 21.14 19.57
C TYR A 32 1.80 20.26 18.47
N ILE A 33 0.50 19.97 18.54
CA ILE A 33 -0.21 19.24 17.47
C ILE A 33 -0.17 20.01 16.15
N SER A 34 -0.38 21.33 16.17
CA SER A 34 -0.28 22.17 14.98
C SER A 34 1.13 22.20 14.36
N GLU A 35 2.17 22.13 15.20
CA GLU A 35 3.56 22.00 14.74
C GLU A 35 3.84 20.63 14.12
N ILE A 36 3.27 19.56 14.67
CA ILE A 36 3.34 18.21 14.10
C ILE A 36 2.62 18.14 12.75
N GLU A 37 1.39 18.65 12.65
CA GLU A 37 0.62 18.66 11.40
C GLU A 37 1.28 19.47 10.28
N ARG A 38 2.03 20.52 10.64
CA ARG A 38 2.82 21.32 9.68
C ARG A 38 4.22 20.76 9.41
N CYS A 39 4.52 19.57 9.91
CA CYS A 39 5.83 18.92 9.80
C CYS A 39 7.00 19.75 10.40
N LYS A 40 6.71 20.69 11.32
CA LYS A 40 7.73 21.52 11.98
C LYS A 40 8.41 20.80 13.14
N LYS A 41 7.73 19.83 13.75
CA LYS A 41 8.30 18.98 14.81
C LYS A 41 8.05 17.51 14.51
N GLN A 42 9.07 16.71 14.78
CA GLN A 42 8.95 15.25 14.78
C GLN A 42 8.59 14.78 16.19
N PRO A 43 7.43 14.13 16.37
CA PRO A 43 7.03 13.59 17.67
C PRO A 43 7.81 12.31 18.03
N SER A 44 7.95 12.02 19.33
CA SER A 44 8.54 10.76 19.82
C SER A 44 7.59 9.57 19.58
N LEU A 45 8.11 8.34 19.63
CA LEU A 45 7.28 7.14 19.48
C LEU A 45 6.13 7.07 20.50
N GLU A 46 6.34 7.55 21.71
CA GLU A 46 5.29 7.65 22.75
C GLU A 46 4.19 8.62 22.33
N THR A 47 4.56 9.83 21.87
CA THR A 47 3.60 10.81 21.37
C THR A 47 2.84 10.27 20.15
N ILE A 48 3.50 9.50 19.28
CA ILE A 48 2.87 8.86 18.12
C ILE A 48 1.83 7.85 18.57
N GLN A 49 2.14 7.05 19.59
CA GLN A 49 1.20 6.09 20.16
C GLN A 49 -0.04 6.81 20.72
N VAL A 50 0.16 7.86 21.51
CA VAL A 50 -0.94 8.66 22.07
C VAL A 50 -1.82 9.29 20.98
N ILE A 51 -1.23 9.86 19.93
CA ILE A 51 -1.96 10.42 18.79
C ILE A 51 -2.70 9.31 18.03
N SER A 52 -2.06 8.15 17.84
CA SER A 52 -2.64 6.97 17.18
C SER A 52 -3.89 6.48 17.92
N ASP A 53 -3.81 6.40 19.23
CA ASP A 53 -4.90 5.93 20.07
C ASP A 53 -6.08 6.89 20.07
N ALA A 54 -5.81 8.20 20.23
CA ALA A 54 -6.83 9.24 20.16
C ALA A 54 -7.49 9.33 18.78
N LEU A 55 -6.71 9.14 17.72
CA LEU A 55 -7.22 9.06 16.35
C LEU A 55 -7.71 7.65 15.99
N ASN A 56 -7.93 6.74 16.94
CA ASN A 56 -8.31 5.33 16.72
C ASN A 56 -7.73 4.70 15.44
N VAL A 57 -6.44 4.92 15.20
CA VAL A 57 -5.70 4.36 14.08
C VAL A 57 -4.52 3.56 14.62
N SER A 58 -3.93 2.71 13.78
CA SER A 58 -2.67 2.05 14.12
C SER A 58 -1.49 3.02 13.98
N LYS A 59 -0.40 2.76 14.72
CA LYS A 59 0.83 3.55 14.65
C LYS A 59 1.45 3.45 13.25
N GLU A 60 1.35 2.29 12.61
CA GLU A 60 1.78 2.05 11.23
C GLU A 60 0.98 2.89 10.24
N GLY A 61 -0.29 3.14 10.53
CA GLY A 61 -1.17 4.03 9.80
C GLY A 61 -0.71 5.49 9.76
N LEU A 62 -0.14 5.98 10.87
CA LEU A 62 0.36 7.35 10.96
C LEU A 62 1.77 7.49 10.40
N LEU A 63 2.52 6.40 10.37
CA LEU A 63 3.87 6.37 9.87
C LEU A 63 3.84 6.26 8.34
N THR A 64 4.49 7.21 7.69
CA THR A 64 4.83 7.06 6.27
C THR A 64 6.09 6.22 6.22
N GLN A 65 5.98 5.01 5.68
CA GLN A 65 7.14 4.43 5.03
C GLN A 65 7.48 5.42 3.91
N GLN A 66 8.72 5.92 3.84
CA GLN A 66 9.17 6.42 2.53
C GLN A 66 8.83 5.32 1.53
N PRO A 67 8.34 5.65 0.32
CA PRO A 67 8.09 4.63 -0.68
C PRO A 67 9.37 3.81 -0.76
N GLN A 68 9.32 2.59 -0.21
CA GLN A 68 10.40 1.66 -0.39
C GLN A 68 10.21 1.29 -1.84
N SER A 69 10.84 2.06 -2.74
CA SER A 69 11.31 1.47 -3.97
C SER A 69 11.98 0.20 -3.50
N ILE A 70 11.42 -0.96 -3.85
CA ILE A 70 12.09 -2.21 -3.56
C ILE A 70 13.37 -2.09 -4.35
N GLU A 71 14.44 -1.69 -3.65
CA GLU A 71 15.74 -1.60 -4.26
C GLU A 71 16.05 -2.98 -4.84
N PRO A 72 16.70 -3.04 -6.00
CA PRO A 72 16.98 -4.31 -6.68
C PRO A 72 17.57 -5.34 -5.72
N GLY A 73 18.34 -4.91 -4.72
CA GLY A 73 18.82 -5.73 -3.61
C GLY A 73 17.77 -6.59 -2.90
N LYS A 74 16.67 -5.99 -2.42
CA LYS A 74 15.60 -6.75 -1.74
C LYS A 74 14.94 -7.75 -2.69
N LYS A 75 14.78 -7.37 -3.96
CA LYS A 75 14.17 -8.23 -4.97
C LYS A 75 15.07 -9.43 -5.32
N ILE A 76 16.38 -9.20 -5.42
CA ILE A 76 17.39 -10.25 -5.59
C ILE A 76 17.32 -11.25 -4.42
N MET A 77 17.26 -10.76 -3.19
CA MET A 77 17.15 -11.61 -1.99
C MET A 77 15.90 -12.51 -2.03
N LEU A 78 14.73 -11.93 -2.33
CA LEU A 78 13.47 -12.66 -2.40
C LEU A 78 13.47 -13.71 -3.51
N LEU A 79 13.94 -13.35 -4.71
CA LEU A 79 14.02 -14.29 -5.83
C LEU A 79 14.98 -15.44 -5.54
N ARG A 80 16.15 -15.13 -4.97
CA ARG A 80 17.14 -16.13 -4.56
C ARG A 80 16.53 -17.13 -3.56
N GLN A 81 15.84 -16.65 -2.53
CA GLN A 81 15.17 -17.50 -1.53
C GLN A 81 14.05 -18.34 -2.16
N SER A 82 13.24 -17.76 -3.04
CA SER A 82 12.15 -18.48 -3.73
C SER A 82 12.66 -19.64 -4.61
N LYS A 83 13.88 -19.51 -5.14
CA LYS A 83 14.56 -20.54 -5.93
C LYS A 83 15.44 -21.47 -5.09
N ASN A 84 15.43 -21.34 -3.76
CA ASN A 84 16.28 -22.08 -2.82
C ASN A 84 17.79 -21.96 -3.10
N ILE A 85 18.24 -20.86 -3.72
CA ILE A 85 19.65 -20.63 -4.03
C ILE A 85 20.32 -20.02 -2.78
N SER A 86 21.49 -20.54 -2.40
CA SER A 86 22.24 -19.98 -1.28
C SER A 86 22.97 -18.68 -1.68
N LEU A 87 23.25 -17.81 -0.72
CA LEU A 87 23.97 -16.55 -0.99
C LEU A 87 25.39 -16.83 -1.53
N THR A 88 26.01 -17.90 -1.06
CA THR A 88 27.31 -18.40 -1.55
C THR A 88 27.25 -18.87 -2.99
N GLU A 89 26.19 -19.57 -3.35
CA GLU A 89 26.02 -20.12 -4.69
C GLU A 89 25.69 -19.05 -5.71
N LEU A 90 24.78 -18.11 -5.40
CA LEU A 90 24.49 -16.98 -6.28
C LEU A 90 25.75 -16.13 -6.52
N ALA A 91 26.53 -15.84 -5.47
CA ALA A 91 27.77 -15.07 -5.59
C ALA A 91 28.80 -15.77 -6.49
N LYS A 92 28.94 -17.10 -6.34
CA LYS A 92 29.84 -17.90 -7.17
C LYS A 92 29.42 -17.90 -8.64
N ASN A 93 28.13 -18.06 -8.91
CA ASN A 93 27.59 -18.13 -10.27
C ASN A 93 27.63 -16.78 -10.99
N THR A 94 27.58 -15.68 -10.23
CA THR A 94 27.65 -14.30 -10.76
C THR A 94 29.08 -13.73 -10.76
N GLY A 95 30.07 -14.49 -10.26
CA GLY A 95 31.47 -14.06 -10.25
C GLY A 95 31.78 -12.93 -9.26
N ILE A 96 30.96 -12.72 -8.23
CA ILE A 96 31.15 -11.66 -7.23
C ILE A 96 31.39 -12.23 -5.83
N SER A 97 31.88 -11.39 -4.91
CA SER A 97 32.07 -11.83 -3.52
C SER A 97 30.74 -11.95 -2.78
N THR A 98 30.64 -12.91 -1.87
CA THR A 98 29.48 -13.10 -1.00
C THR A 98 29.21 -11.88 -0.13
N ALA A 99 30.27 -11.21 0.34
CA ALA A 99 30.17 -9.96 1.07
C ALA A 99 29.54 -8.84 0.23
N TYR A 100 29.93 -8.72 -1.04
CA TYR A 100 29.38 -7.72 -1.96
C TYR A 100 27.91 -8.00 -2.28
N LEU A 101 27.57 -9.26 -2.59
CA LEU A 101 26.17 -9.66 -2.80
C LEU A 101 25.31 -9.41 -1.55
N CYS A 102 25.82 -9.67 -0.36
CA CYS A 102 25.13 -9.38 0.91
C CYS A 102 24.89 -7.87 1.12
N GLN A 103 25.84 -7.02 0.71
CA GLN A 103 25.66 -5.56 0.76
C GLN A 103 24.63 -5.08 -0.28
N ILE A 104 24.61 -5.68 -1.47
CA ILE A 104 23.60 -5.43 -2.50
C ILE A 104 22.21 -5.82 -1.96
N GLU A 105 22.04 -7.05 -1.45
CA GLU A 105 20.74 -7.54 -0.93
C GLU A 105 20.19 -6.65 0.20
N LYS A 106 21.07 -6.06 1.00
CA LYS A 106 20.72 -5.14 2.10
C LYS A 106 20.48 -3.70 1.66
N GLY A 107 20.64 -3.36 0.39
CA GLY A 107 20.48 -2.00 -0.13
C GLY A 107 21.60 -1.03 0.30
N LYS A 108 22.76 -1.56 0.71
CA LYS A 108 23.90 -0.72 1.11
C LYS A 108 24.71 -0.23 -0.10
N VAL A 109 24.68 -0.99 -1.19
CA VAL A 109 25.45 -0.71 -2.40
C VAL A 109 24.59 -0.99 -3.63
N LEU A 110 24.59 -0.06 -4.57
CA LEU A 110 23.99 -0.27 -5.89
C LEU A 110 24.96 -1.05 -6.79
N PRO A 111 24.54 -2.19 -7.36
CA PRO A 111 25.38 -2.94 -8.27
C PRO A 111 25.57 -2.19 -9.59
N SER A 112 26.69 -2.47 -10.27
CA SER A 112 26.88 -2.02 -11.65
C SER A 112 25.89 -2.70 -12.59
N ILE A 113 25.64 -2.11 -13.77
CA ILE A 113 24.71 -2.66 -14.77
C ILE A 113 25.14 -4.06 -15.23
N SER A 114 26.46 -4.31 -15.37
CA SER A 114 26.98 -5.64 -15.71
C SER A 114 26.68 -6.65 -14.61
N THR A 115 27.00 -6.34 -13.35
CA THR A 115 26.70 -7.21 -12.22
C THR A 115 25.20 -7.49 -12.08
N LEU A 116 24.36 -6.48 -12.29
CA LEU A 116 22.91 -6.64 -12.22
C LEU A 116 22.38 -7.54 -13.33
N LYS A 117 23.00 -7.50 -14.52
CA LYS A 117 22.71 -8.41 -15.63
C LYS A 117 23.10 -9.85 -15.29
N ASP A 118 24.30 -10.06 -14.75
CA ASP A 118 24.76 -11.41 -14.36
C ASP A 118 23.86 -12.03 -13.29
N ILE A 119 23.44 -11.23 -12.30
CA ILE A 119 22.47 -11.64 -11.28
C ILE A 119 21.11 -11.97 -11.91
N ALA A 120 20.64 -11.16 -12.85
CA ALA A 120 19.37 -11.40 -13.53
C ALA A 120 19.39 -12.71 -14.32
N ASP A 121 20.45 -12.93 -15.10
CA ASP A 121 20.64 -14.14 -15.91
C ASP A 121 20.71 -15.39 -15.02
N THR A 122 21.43 -15.33 -13.90
CA THR A 122 21.54 -16.45 -12.94
C THR A 122 20.21 -16.78 -12.24
N LEU A 123 19.35 -15.78 -12.05
CA LEU A 123 18.03 -15.94 -11.41
C LEU A 123 16.91 -16.25 -12.43
N ASP A 124 17.23 -16.49 -13.71
CA ASP A 124 16.29 -16.60 -14.84
C ASP A 124 15.28 -15.45 -14.87
N THR A 125 15.75 -14.23 -14.63
CA THR A 125 14.94 -13.02 -14.64
C THR A 125 15.56 -11.96 -15.54
N SER A 126 14.91 -10.81 -15.64
CA SER A 126 15.44 -9.68 -16.42
C SER A 126 15.91 -8.56 -15.49
N VAL A 127 16.91 -7.80 -15.94
CA VAL A 127 17.36 -6.57 -15.26
C VAL A 127 16.17 -5.64 -15.00
N ARG A 128 15.26 -5.54 -15.97
CA ARG A 128 14.04 -4.77 -15.81
C ARG A 128 13.18 -5.30 -14.67
N GLU A 129 12.99 -6.60 -14.53
CA GLU A 129 12.22 -7.16 -13.43
C GLU A 129 12.90 -6.84 -12.08
N LEU A 130 14.22 -6.96 -11.98
CA LEU A 130 14.95 -6.59 -10.75
C LEU A 130 14.84 -5.09 -10.41
N MET A 131 14.83 -4.23 -11.42
CA MET A 131 14.71 -2.77 -11.26
C MET A 131 13.25 -2.30 -11.19
N ALA A 132 12.30 -3.13 -11.56
CA ALA A 132 10.89 -2.77 -11.56
C ALA A 132 10.45 -2.54 -10.12
N SER A 133 10.12 -1.29 -9.83
CA SER A 133 9.43 -0.94 -8.60
C SER A 133 8.11 -1.72 -8.53
N PRO A 134 7.70 -2.21 -7.35
CA PRO A 134 6.43 -2.92 -7.18
C PRO A 134 5.21 -2.06 -7.58
N CYS A 135 5.41 -0.76 -7.78
CA CYS A 135 4.39 0.19 -8.23
C CYS A 135 4.20 0.24 -9.75
N ASN A 136 4.90 -0.55 -10.57
CA ASN A 136 4.67 -0.55 -12.01
C ASN A 136 3.31 -1.20 -12.35
N ILE A 137 2.49 -0.51 -13.14
CA ILE A 137 1.19 -0.97 -13.67
C ILE A 137 1.27 -2.40 -14.19
N GLY A 138 2.35 -2.75 -14.91
CA GLY A 138 2.56 -4.08 -15.46
C GLY A 138 2.69 -5.18 -14.40
N TYR A 139 3.38 -4.89 -13.30
CA TYR A 139 3.52 -5.82 -12.17
C TYR A 139 2.18 -6.02 -11.47
N LYS A 140 1.46 -4.94 -11.17
CA LYS A 140 0.11 -4.99 -10.58
C LYS A 140 -0.87 -5.78 -11.43
N LEU A 141 -0.83 -5.56 -12.75
CA LEU A 141 -1.63 -6.30 -13.72
C LEU A 141 -1.34 -7.79 -13.69
N LYS A 142 -0.06 -8.17 -13.77
CA LYS A 142 0.36 -9.57 -13.75
C LYS A 142 -0.02 -10.26 -12.44
N LYS A 143 0.19 -9.59 -11.31
CA LYS A 143 -0.19 -10.09 -9.97
C LYS A 143 -1.69 -10.37 -9.89
N LEU A 144 -2.52 -9.36 -10.21
CA LEU A 144 -3.98 -9.49 -10.16
C LEU A 144 -4.50 -10.57 -11.12
N ARG A 145 -3.90 -10.69 -12.31
CA ARG A 145 -4.22 -11.75 -13.28
C ARG A 145 -3.94 -13.14 -12.69
N CYS A 146 -2.77 -13.33 -12.07
CA CYS A 146 -2.41 -14.60 -11.44
C CYS A 146 -3.30 -14.92 -10.22
N GLU A 147 -3.63 -13.94 -9.39
CA GLU A 147 -4.54 -14.11 -8.24
C GLU A 147 -5.95 -14.57 -8.65
N ARG A 148 -6.40 -14.16 -9.84
CA ARG A 148 -7.67 -14.61 -10.43
C ARG A 148 -7.55 -15.86 -11.31
N ASN A 149 -6.39 -16.52 -11.32
CA ASN A 149 -6.09 -17.71 -12.11
C ASN A 149 -6.37 -17.54 -13.62
N MET A 150 -6.08 -16.36 -14.17
CA MET A 150 -6.35 -16.03 -15.57
C MET A 150 -5.10 -16.14 -16.43
N THR A 151 -5.24 -16.60 -17.68
CA THR A 151 -4.17 -16.50 -18.68
C THR A 151 -4.13 -15.10 -19.32
N GLN A 152 -3.00 -14.71 -19.93
CA GLN A 152 -2.92 -13.45 -20.68
C GLN A 152 -3.96 -13.40 -21.82
N SER A 153 -4.26 -14.54 -22.43
CA SER A 153 -5.27 -14.68 -23.49
C SER A 153 -6.69 -14.44 -22.98
N GLU A 154 -7.03 -15.00 -21.82
CA GLU A 154 -8.34 -14.81 -21.19
C GLU A 154 -8.56 -13.37 -20.74
N LEU A 155 -7.55 -12.75 -20.14
CA LEU A 155 -7.62 -11.34 -19.76
C LEU A 155 -7.81 -10.45 -20.99
N ALA A 156 -7.03 -10.69 -22.05
CA ALA A 156 -7.12 -9.93 -23.29
C ALA A 156 -8.52 -10.03 -23.92
N LYS A 157 -9.11 -11.22 -23.94
CA LYS A 157 -10.49 -11.43 -24.41
C LYS A 157 -11.51 -10.67 -23.56
N LYS A 158 -11.40 -10.72 -22.23
CA LYS A 158 -12.34 -10.02 -21.34
C LYS A 158 -12.21 -8.50 -21.39
N ALA A 159 -10.99 -7.99 -21.58
CA ALA A 159 -10.72 -6.56 -21.68
C ALA A 159 -10.89 -6.02 -23.11
N ASP A 160 -11.24 -6.85 -24.10
CA ASP A 160 -11.33 -6.45 -25.51
C ASP A 160 -10.04 -5.74 -25.99
N VAL A 161 -8.90 -6.41 -25.80
CA VAL A 161 -7.56 -5.97 -26.22
C VAL A 161 -6.76 -7.16 -26.77
N SER A 162 -5.63 -6.88 -27.43
CA SER A 162 -4.78 -7.95 -27.96
C SER A 162 -3.96 -8.65 -26.86
N THR A 163 -3.74 -9.96 -27.01
CA THR A 163 -2.93 -10.77 -26.10
C THR A 163 -1.48 -10.26 -26.00
N GLY A 164 -0.92 -9.84 -27.14
CA GLY A 164 0.40 -9.23 -27.22
C GLY A 164 0.50 -7.92 -26.43
N LEU A 165 -0.56 -7.09 -26.43
CA LEU A 165 -0.60 -5.85 -25.66
C LEU A 165 -0.54 -6.13 -24.15
N ILE A 166 -1.32 -7.11 -23.66
CA ILE A 166 -1.25 -7.54 -22.25
C ILE A 166 0.17 -8.01 -21.90
N GLY A 167 0.80 -8.85 -22.73
CA GLY A 167 2.17 -9.31 -22.49
C GLY A 167 3.20 -8.17 -22.51
N GLN A 168 3.02 -7.19 -23.39
CA GLN A 168 3.88 -5.99 -23.44
C GLN A 168 3.68 -5.09 -22.22
N ILE A 169 2.45 -4.94 -21.72
CA ILE A 169 2.17 -4.20 -20.49
C ILE A 169 2.74 -4.93 -19.27
N GLU A 170 2.51 -6.23 -19.13
CA GLU A 170 3.01 -7.02 -17.99
C GLU A 170 4.54 -7.11 -17.94
N SER A 171 5.20 -7.09 -19.10
CA SER A 171 6.66 -6.98 -19.19
C SER A 171 7.18 -5.54 -19.10
N GLY A 172 6.29 -4.56 -18.91
CA GLY A 172 6.55 -3.12 -18.83
C GLY A 172 7.06 -2.50 -20.13
N LYS A 173 7.03 -3.21 -21.27
CA LYS A 173 7.53 -2.72 -22.58
C LYS A 173 6.74 -1.54 -23.07
N ILE A 174 5.46 -1.48 -22.73
CA ILE A 174 4.56 -0.41 -23.10
C ILE A 174 3.77 0.01 -21.86
N GLU A 175 3.64 1.31 -21.64
CA GLU A 175 2.67 1.85 -20.70
C GLU A 175 1.29 1.92 -21.38
N PRO A 176 0.25 1.36 -20.76
CA PRO A 176 -1.09 1.38 -21.33
C PRO A 176 -1.64 2.81 -21.39
N SER A 177 -2.40 3.11 -22.44
CA SER A 177 -3.21 4.33 -22.48
C SER A 177 -4.32 4.28 -21.41
N ILE A 178 -4.86 5.44 -21.02
CA ILE A 178 -5.99 5.52 -20.07
C ILE A 178 -7.17 4.65 -20.55
N LYS A 179 -7.51 4.71 -21.84
CA LYS A 179 -8.59 3.89 -22.43
C LYS A 179 -8.31 2.38 -22.31
N THR A 180 -7.07 1.97 -22.54
CA THR A 180 -6.64 0.57 -22.37
C THR A 180 -6.75 0.16 -20.90
N LEU A 181 -6.36 1.04 -19.99
CA LEU A 181 -6.40 0.81 -18.56
C LEU A 181 -7.84 0.68 -18.04
N GLU A 182 -8.76 1.51 -18.52
CA GLU A 182 -10.20 1.42 -18.23
C GLU A 182 -10.79 0.09 -18.67
N LYS A 183 -10.45 -0.35 -19.89
CA LYS A 183 -10.85 -1.67 -20.41
C LYS A 183 -10.37 -2.82 -19.54
N ILE A 184 -9.09 -2.78 -19.16
CA ILE A 184 -8.48 -3.79 -18.28
C ILE A 184 -9.12 -3.76 -16.88
N ALA A 185 -9.30 -2.58 -16.30
CA ALA A 185 -9.94 -2.41 -14.99
C ALA A 185 -11.39 -2.91 -15.00
N GLY A 186 -12.13 -2.63 -16.08
CA GLY A 186 -13.48 -3.15 -16.32
C GLY A 186 -13.52 -4.68 -16.36
N ALA A 187 -12.54 -5.34 -16.99
CA ALA A 187 -12.44 -6.80 -17.01
C ALA A 187 -12.22 -7.42 -15.61
N PHE A 188 -11.66 -6.65 -14.68
CA PHE A 188 -11.49 -7.04 -13.28
C PHE A 188 -12.59 -6.50 -12.35
N CYS A 189 -13.52 -5.69 -12.86
CA CYS A 189 -14.53 -4.97 -12.06
C CYS A 189 -13.88 -4.15 -10.92
N ILE A 190 -12.79 -3.45 -11.21
CA ILE A 190 -12.10 -2.56 -10.27
C ILE A 190 -11.98 -1.15 -10.84
N SER A 191 -11.65 -0.18 -9.98
CA SER A 191 -11.31 1.18 -10.42
C SER A 191 -9.99 1.21 -11.20
N PRO A 192 -9.89 1.97 -12.30
CA PRO A 192 -8.61 2.21 -12.99
C PRO A 192 -7.53 2.81 -12.10
N CYS A 193 -7.93 3.54 -11.03
CA CYS A 193 -7.02 4.13 -10.05
C CYS A 193 -6.11 3.08 -9.39
N TYR A 194 -6.59 1.85 -9.20
CA TYR A 194 -5.79 0.75 -8.62
C TYR A 194 -4.40 0.59 -9.25
N PHE A 195 -4.32 0.75 -10.58
CA PHE A 195 -3.08 0.58 -11.32
C PHE A 195 -2.14 1.79 -11.23
N VAL A 196 -2.69 2.99 -11.02
CA VAL A 196 -1.94 4.26 -11.01
C VAL A 196 -1.50 4.64 -9.60
N SER A 197 -2.25 4.23 -8.58
CA SER A 197 -1.96 4.55 -7.18
C SER A 197 -0.63 3.91 -6.74
N GLU A 198 0.26 4.66 -6.08
CA GLU A 198 1.51 4.11 -5.52
C GLU A 198 1.25 3.23 -4.29
N ASP A 199 0.08 3.37 -3.69
CA ASP A 199 -0.39 2.55 -2.57
C ASP A 199 -1.43 1.53 -3.07
N ASP A 200 -1.35 0.28 -2.60
CA ASP A 200 -2.46 -0.66 -2.68
C ASP A 200 -3.64 -0.03 -1.90
N GLU A 201 -4.65 0.52 -2.59
CA GLU A 201 -5.75 1.28 -1.96
C GLU A 201 -6.46 0.50 -0.83
N ILE A 202 -6.54 -0.82 -0.96
CA ILE A 202 -7.07 -1.70 0.08
C ILE A 202 -6.13 -1.70 1.31
N VAL A 203 -4.83 -1.81 1.09
CA VAL A 203 -3.82 -1.80 2.15
C VAL A 203 -3.72 -0.42 2.78
N SER A 204 -3.87 0.68 2.04
CA SER A 204 -3.89 2.04 2.61
C SER A 204 -5.18 2.34 3.39
N LEU A 205 -6.29 1.67 3.09
CA LEU A 205 -7.51 1.67 3.91
C LEU A 205 -7.34 0.86 5.20
N PHE A 206 -6.72 -0.33 5.15
CA PHE A 206 -6.56 -1.21 6.31
C PHE A 206 -5.36 -0.88 7.22
N LEU A 207 -4.24 -0.41 6.66
CA LEU A 207 -3.04 -0.01 7.40
C LEU A 207 -3.36 0.91 8.59
N PRO A 208 -4.15 1.99 8.43
CA PRO A 208 -4.50 2.84 9.55
C PRO A 208 -5.52 2.27 10.50
N MET A 209 -6.19 1.15 10.21
CA MET A 209 -7.13 0.56 11.16
C MET A 209 -6.38 -0.21 12.25
N LYS A 210 -6.85 -0.11 13.49
CA LYS A 210 -6.34 -0.94 14.58
C LYS A 210 -6.65 -2.42 14.31
N PRO A 211 -5.88 -3.38 14.85
CA PRO A 211 -6.13 -4.81 14.63
C PRO A 211 -7.59 -5.21 14.90
N GLU A 212 -8.18 -4.68 15.98
CA GLU A 212 -9.55 -4.98 16.40
C GLU A 212 -10.59 -4.46 15.38
N THR A 213 -10.28 -3.36 14.69
CA THR A 213 -11.14 -2.81 13.63
C THR A 213 -11.02 -3.56 12.31
N ARG A 214 -9.93 -4.29 12.08
CA ARG A 214 -9.77 -5.16 10.91
C ARG A 214 -10.55 -6.47 11.08
N GLU A 215 -10.55 -7.04 12.28
CA GLU A 215 -11.32 -8.25 12.61
C GLU A 215 -12.83 -8.03 12.48
N LEU A 216 -13.32 -6.81 12.74
CA LEU A 216 -14.72 -6.42 12.55
C LEU A 216 -15.23 -6.67 11.11
N PHE A 217 -14.39 -6.53 10.07
CA PHE A 217 -14.82 -6.81 8.68
C PHE A 217 -15.07 -8.30 8.41
N LEU A 218 -14.54 -9.20 9.25
CA LEU A 218 -14.84 -10.63 9.17
C LEU A 218 -16.18 -10.96 9.83
N HIS A 219 -16.73 -10.04 10.62
CA HIS A 219 -17.97 -10.27 11.34
C HIS A 219 -19.18 -10.18 10.39
N PRO A 220 -20.12 -11.15 10.42
CA PRO A 220 -21.25 -11.21 9.48
C PRO A 220 -22.11 -9.94 9.52
N ASN A 221 -22.40 -9.40 10.71
CA ASN A 221 -23.20 -8.18 10.84
C ASN A 221 -22.55 -6.95 10.19
N VAL A 222 -21.23 -6.84 10.20
CA VAL A 222 -20.52 -5.71 9.58
C VAL A 222 -20.60 -5.82 8.06
N ARG A 223 -20.44 -7.04 7.53
CA ARG A 223 -20.64 -7.30 6.10
C ARG A 223 -22.05 -6.96 5.66
N SER A 224 -23.07 -7.35 6.42
CA SER A 224 -24.46 -7.02 6.12
C SER A 224 -24.71 -5.51 6.11
N VAL A 225 -24.13 -4.76 7.06
CA VAL A 225 -24.22 -3.28 7.04
C VAL A 225 -23.54 -2.72 5.79
N LEU A 226 -22.36 -3.21 5.42
CA LEU A 226 -21.67 -2.75 4.20
C LEU A 226 -22.49 -3.05 2.93
N GLU A 227 -23.16 -4.19 2.87
CA GLU A 227 -24.06 -4.56 1.76
C GLU A 227 -25.28 -3.62 1.70
N LEU A 228 -25.85 -3.22 2.84
CA LEU A 228 -26.95 -2.25 2.90
C LEU A 228 -26.53 -0.83 2.49
N LEU A 229 -25.24 -0.49 2.59
CA LEU A 229 -24.71 0.82 2.21
C LEU A 229 -24.44 0.96 0.70
N ILE A 230 -24.52 -0.13 -0.08
CA ILE A 230 -24.20 -0.11 -1.53
C ILE A 230 -25.08 0.88 -2.29
N ASP A 231 -26.36 0.97 -1.92
CA ASP A 231 -27.36 1.79 -2.61
C ASP A 231 -27.66 3.12 -1.90
N CYS A 232 -26.90 3.48 -0.85
CA CYS A 232 -27.12 4.71 -0.10
C CYS A 232 -26.62 5.95 -0.84
N SER A 233 -27.46 6.98 -0.91
CA SER A 233 -27.06 8.33 -1.33
C SER A 233 -26.18 9.03 -0.29
N GLU A 234 -25.45 10.07 -0.70
CA GLU A 234 -24.57 10.83 0.19
C GLU A 234 -25.33 11.47 1.38
N SER A 235 -26.56 11.91 1.17
CA SER A 235 -27.43 12.44 2.23
C SER A 235 -27.86 11.37 3.23
N GLU A 236 -28.21 10.16 2.76
CA GLU A 236 -28.61 9.05 3.61
C GLU A 236 -27.42 8.54 4.42
N LEU A 237 -26.25 8.46 3.80
CA LEU A 237 -25.03 8.05 4.46
C LEU A 237 -24.64 9.03 5.58
N ASN A 238 -24.72 10.33 5.31
CA ASN A 238 -24.49 11.36 6.33
C ASN A 238 -25.52 11.28 7.48
N PHE A 239 -26.79 10.99 7.16
CA PHE A 239 -27.81 10.80 8.18
C PHE A 239 -27.49 9.60 9.09
N ILE A 240 -27.11 8.46 8.52
CA ILE A 240 -26.73 7.25 9.27
C ILE A 240 -25.52 7.56 10.18
N LEU A 241 -24.51 8.24 9.66
CA LEU A 241 -23.32 8.63 10.43
C LEU A 241 -23.69 9.54 11.61
N ASN A 242 -24.52 10.55 11.37
CA ASN A 242 -24.99 11.46 12.42
C ASN A 242 -25.83 10.72 13.48
N PHE A 243 -26.67 9.77 13.07
CA PHE A 243 -27.44 8.94 13.98
C PHE A 243 -26.54 8.09 14.87
N ILE A 244 -25.53 7.42 14.29
CA ILE A 244 -24.56 6.62 15.05
C ILE A 244 -23.81 7.50 16.06
N GLN A 245 -23.44 8.72 15.66
CA GLN A 245 -22.76 9.67 16.55
C GLN A 245 -23.66 10.09 17.71
N LEU A 246 -24.90 10.49 17.41
CA LEU A 246 -25.91 10.87 18.42
C LEU A 246 -26.18 9.72 19.40
N TYR A 247 -26.33 8.50 18.90
CA TYR A 247 -26.56 7.32 19.73
C TYR A 247 -25.41 7.10 20.72
N LYS A 248 -24.16 7.22 20.25
CA LYS A 248 -22.97 7.10 21.12
C LYS A 248 -22.89 8.20 22.18
N GLU A 249 -23.20 9.44 21.82
CA GLU A 249 -23.22 10.56 22.77
C GLU A 249 -24.29 10.38 23.85
N SER A 250 -25.47 9.85 23.49
CA SER A 250 -26.57 9.57 24.43
C SER A 250 -26.29 8.42 25.40
N HIS A 251 -25.44 7.47 25.02
CA HIS A 251 -25.06 6.33 25.88
C HIS A 251 -23.82 6.59 26.72
N HIS A 252 -22.96 7.55 26.35
CA HIS A 252 -21.84 7.99 27.21
C HIS A 252 -22.25 9.00 28.29
N SER A 253 -23.49 9.50 28.26
CA SER A 253 -24.02 10.45 29.26
C SER A 253 -24.87 9.78 30.37
N VAL A 254 -25.00 8.45 30.34
CA VAL A 254 -25.79 7.66 31.30
C VAL A 254 -24.93 6.68 32.13
N ASN A 255 -23.61 6.64 31.91
CA ASN A 255 -22.62 5.93 32.74
C ASN A 255 -21.58 6.92 33.27
#